data_AF-A0A522UF52-F1
#
_entry.id   AF-A0A522UF52-F1
#
_cell.length_a   1.000
_cell.length_b   1.000
_cell.length_c   1.000
_cell.angle_alpha   90.00
_cell.angle_beta   90.00
_cell.angle_gamma   90.00
#
_symmetry.space_group_name_H-M   'P 1'
#
loop_
_entity.id
_entity.type
_entity.pdbx_description
1 polymer ?
#
loop_
_entity_poly.entity_id
_entity_poly.type
_entity_poly.pdbx_seq_one_letter_code
_entity_poly.pdbx_strand_id
1 'polypeptide(L)'
;MRLPNGNTLISADGAVTEYDVANTIIWRIDGEWLPNIQIGVLAGLERLPNGNTIVCNWNTRDTGEKVGAHIFEVTPDKRIVWQVTGTHIGQVAQCQILTPDLKVREEAIIR
;
A
#
# COMPACT_ATOMS: atom_id res chain seq x y z
N MET A 1 8.83 5.74 4.55
CA MET A 1 8.06 7.00 4.66
C MET A 1 8.04 7.45 6.11
N ARG A 2 8.40 8.71 6.40
CA ARG A 2 8.27 9.29 7.75
C ARG A 2 6.85 9.84 7.92
N LEU A 3 6.18 9.49 9.01
CA LEU A 3 4.82 9.95 9.34
C LEU A 3 4.86 11.23 10.20
N PRO A 4 3.76 12.03 10.24
CA PRO A 4 3.71 13.28 11.03
C PRO A 4 3.94 13.08 12.54
N ASN A 5 3.60 11.93 13.08
CA ASN A 5 3.83 11.57 14.49
C ASN A 5 5.29 11.17 14.79
N GLY A 6 6.18 11.23 13.80
CA GLY A 6 7.57 10.83 13.95
C GLY A 6 7.84 9.35 13.69
N ASN A 7 6.82 8.50 13.46
CA ASN A 7 7.03 7.07 13.15
C ASN A 7 7.52 6.86 11.71
N THR A 8 8.12 5.70 11.43
CA THR A 8 8.53 5.33 10.06
C THR A 8 7.74 4.14 9.57
N LEU A 9 7.08 4.28 8.42
CA LEU A 9 6.48 3.17 7.69
C LEU A 9 7.43 2.67 6.60
N ILE A 10 7.69 1.36 6.55
CA ILE A 10 8.65 0.72 5.65
C ILE A 10 7.99 -0.49 4.98
N SER A 11 8.20 -0.66 3.67
CA SER A 11 7.88 -1.87 2.91
C SER A 11 9.18 -2.60 2.57
N ALA A 12 9.48 -3.68 3.28
CA ALA A 12 10.68 -4.48 3.08
C ALA A 12 10.45 -5.90 3.58
N ASP A 13 11.21 -6.85 3.05
CA ASP A 13 11.21 -8.24 3.53
C ASP A 13 9.81 -8.89 3.54
N GLY A 14 9.03 -8.64 2.48
CA GLY A 14 7.66 -9.17 2.33
C GLY A 14 6.63 -8.60 3.31
N ALA A 15 6.97 -7.56 4.05
CA ALA A 15 6.12 -6.95 5.07
C ALA A 15 5.99 -5.43 4.89
N VAL A 16 4.95 -4.87 5.50
CA VAL A 16 4.90 -3.44 5.84
C VAL A 16 5.00 -3.32 7.35
N THR A 17 5.97 -2.55 7.83
CA THR A 17 6.24 -2.33 9.25
C THR A 17 6.20 -0.85 9.58
N GLU A 18 5.61 -0.53 10.73
CA GLU A 18 5.71 0.80 11.34
C GLU A 18 6.63 0.73 12.56
N TYR A 19 7.67 1.55 12.52
CA TYR A 19 8.61 1.73 13.62
C TYR A 19 8.30 3.03 14.36
N ASP A 20 8.30 2.99 15.69
CA ASP A 20 8.30 4.21 16.49
C ASP A 20 9.66 4.95 16.40
N VAL A 21 9.74 6.11 17.07
CA VAL A 21 10.97 6.92 17.15
C VAL A 21 12.12 6.22 17.90
N ALA A 22 11.83 5.16 18.66
CA ALA A 22 12.80 4.34 19.38
C ALA A 22 13.25 3.11 18.58
N ASN A 23 12.85 3.00 17.30
CA ASN A 23 13.11 1.87 16.41
C ASN A 23 12.43 0.54 16.82
N THR A 24 11.31 0.61 17.54
CA THR A 24 10.49 -0.56 17.87
C THR A 24 9.41 -0.75 16.82
N ILE A 25 9.19 -1.98 16.36
CA ILE A 25 8.05 -2.30 15.49
C ILE A 25 6.78 -2.24 16.34
N ILE A 26 5.89 -1.30 16.03
CA ILE A 26 4.60 -1.10 16.73
C ILE A 26 3.41 -1.56 15.89
N TRP A 27 3.60 -1.75 14.59
CA TRP A 27 2.59 -2.27 13.67
C TRP A 27 3.25 -3.04 12.52
N ARG A 28 2.61 -4.11 12.06
CA ARG A 28 3.12 -4.96 10.97
C ARG A 28 1.98 -5.68 10.24
N ILE A 29 2.08 -5.75 8.92
CA ILE A 29 1.32 -6.67 8.06
C ILE A 29 2.27 -7.45 7.16
N ASP A 30 1.92 -8.70 6.89
CA ASP A 30 2.61 -9.62 5.97
C ASP A 30 1.61 -10.70 5.52
N GLY A 31 2.11 -11.78 4.92
CA GLY A 31 1.28 -12.86 4.39
C GLY A 31 0.44 -13.60 5.44
N GLU A 32 0.83 -13.58 6.71
CA GLU A 32 0.04 -14.20 7.78
C GLU A 32 -1.22 -13.39 8.09
N TRP A 33 -1.11 -12.06 8.01
CA TRP A 33 -2.23 -11.14 8.24
C TRP A 33 -3.11 -10.91 7.02
N LEU A 34 -2.64 -11.29 5.83
CA LEU A 34 -3.33 -11.09 4.56
C LEU A 34 -3.58 -12.42 3.83
N PRO A 35 -4.27 -13.40 4.45
CA PRO A 35 -4.36 -14.76 3.91
C PRO A 35 -5.04 -14.85 2.54
N ASN A 36 -5.93 -13.90 2.23
CA ASN A 36 -6.71 -13.88 0.99
C ASN A 36 -6.07 -13.04 -0.13
N ILE A 37 -4.95 -12.36 0.13
CA ILE A 37 -4.21 -11.60 -0.87
C ILE A 37 -2.98 -12.38 -1.30
N GLN A 38 -2.76 -12.47 -2.60
CA GLN A 38 -1.48 -12.91 -3.12
C GLN A 38 -0.47 -11.77 -2.99
N ILE A 39 0.53 -11.95 -2.14
CA ILE A 39 1.63 -11.00 -2.02
C ILE A 39 2.61 -11.24 -3.17
N GLY A 40 2.88 -10.19 -3.95
CA GLY A 40 4.03 -10.10 -4.84
C GLY A 40 5.17 -9.42 -4.10
N VAL A 41 5.37 -8.12 -4.36
CA VAL A 41 6.30 -7.25 -3.65
C VAL A 41 5.53 -6.04 -3.13
N LEU A 42 5.39 -5.94 -1.81
CA LEU A 42 4.82 -4.75 -1.19
C LEU A 42 5.76 -3.57 -1.44
N ALA A 43 5.25 -2.54 -2.09
CA ALA A 43 6.02 -1.44 -2.65
C ALA A 43 5.52 -0.10 -2.09
N GLY A 44 5.08 0.83 -2.94
CA GLY A 44 4.61 2.16 -2.53
C GLY A 44 3.59 2.12 -1.39
N LEU A 45 3.75 3.04 -0.46
CA LEU A 45 2.94 3.17 0.75
C LEU A 45 2.45 4.60 0.90
N GLU A 46 1.24 4.77 1.39
CA GLU A 46 0.70 6.06 1.81
C GLU A 46 -0.21 5.88 3.03
N ARG A 47 0.00 6.69 4.08
CA ARG A 47 -0.88 6.71 5.26
C ARG A 47 -1.91 7.82 5.05
N LEU A 48 -3.18 7.46 5.06
CA LEU A 48 -4.31 8.36 4.89
C LEU A 48 -4.65 9.10 6.19
N PRO A 49 -5.34 10.27 6.14
CA PRO A 49 -5.72 11.03 7.33
C PRO A 49 -6.61 10.27 8.32
N ASN A 50 -7.40 9.30 7.85
CA ASN A 50 -8.23 8.43 8.68
C ASN A 50 -7.43 7.33 9.41
N GLY A 51 -6.12 7.25 9.18
CA GLY A 51 -5.23 6.25 9.76
C GLY A 51 -5.08 4.98 8.92
N ASN A 52 -5.81 4.80 7.81
CA ASN A 52 -5.62 3.66 6.92
C ASN A 52 -4.34 3.79 6.10
N THR A 53 -3.84 2.67 5.58
CA THR A 53 -2.67 2.65 4.68
C THR A 53 -3.09 2.16 3.31
N ILE A 54 -2.74 2.90 2.26
CA ILE A 54 -2.70 2.41 0.89
C ILE A 54 -1.37 1.70 0.65
N VAL A 55 -1.43 0.49 0.11
CA VAL A 55 -0.27 -0.35 -0.18
C VAL A 55 -0.34 -0.79 -1.64
N CYS A 56 0.74 -0.55 -2.39
CA CYS A 56 0.96 -1.13 -3.70
C CYS A 56 1.57 -2.52 -3.58
N ASN A 57 1.11 -3.46 -4.40
CA ASN A 57 1.54 -4.84 -4.41
C ASN A 57 2.03 -5.20 -5.82
N TRP A 58 3.30 -4.94 -6.06
CA TRP A 58 3.92 -5.10 -7.36
C TRP A 58 4.11 -6.59 -7.70
N ASN A 59 3.91 -6.95 -8.97
CA ASN A 59 4.02 -8.32 -9.49
C ASN A 59 3.07 -9.33 -8.84
N THR A 60 1.91 -8.88 -8.36
CA THR A 60 0.84 -9.76 -7.91
C THR A 60 -0.03 -10.27 -9.08
N ARG A 61 -0.74 -11.37 -8.83
CA ARG A 61 -1.74 -12.00 -9.70
C ARG A 61 -2.58 -12.97 -8.89
N ASP A 62 -3.78 -13.29 -9.36
CA ASP A 62 -4.59 -14.34 -8.75
C ASP A 62 -3.81 -15.67 -8.72
N THR A 63 -3.82 -16.35 -7.58
CA THR A 63 -3.14 -17.64 -7.39
C THR A 63 -4.00 -18.54 -6.52
N GLY A 64 -4.62 -19.55 -7.12
CA GLY A 64 -5.60 -20.39 -6.44
C GLY A 64 -6.76 -19.55 -5.91
N GLU A 65 -6.98 -19.59 -4.60
CA GLU A 65 -8.03 -18.82 -3.91
C GLU A 65 -7.59 -17.39 -3.53
N LYS A 66 -6.31 -17.06 -3.71
CA LYS A 66 -5.77 -15.75 -3.33
C LYS A 66 -5.94 -14.73 -4.47
N VAL A 67 -6.41 -13.55 -4.10
CA VAL A 67 -6.66 -12.45 -5.03
C VAL A 67 -5.37 -11.63 -5.26
N GLY A 68 -5.09 -11.33 -6.52
CA GLY A 68 -4.03 -10.40 -6.93
C GLY A 68 -4.48 -8.94 -6.79
N ALA A 69 -4.53 -8.42 -5.56
CA ALA A 69 -4.83 -7.01 -5.32
C ALA A 69 -3.58 -6.16 -5.59
N HIS A 70 -3.57 -5.44 -6.72
CA HIS A 70 -2.46 -4.58 -7.16
C HIS A 70 -2.28 -3.35 -6.27
N ILE A 71 -3.39 -2.84 -5.73
CA ILE A 71 -3.43 -1.79 -4.71
C ILE A 71 -4.48 -2.21 -3.69
N PHE A 72 -4.23 -2.01 -2.40
CA PHE A 72 -5.24 -2.22 -1.37
C PHE A 72 -5.13 -1.17 -0.26
N GLU A 73 -6.28 -0.87 0.35
CA GLU A 73 -6.39 -0.05 1.55
C GLU A 73 -6.59 -0.95 2.76
N VAL A 74 -5.73 -0.79 3.77
CA VAL A 74 -5.77 -1.57 5.02
C VAL A 74 -5.95 -0.66 6.23
N THR A 75 -6.83 -1.05 7.14
CA THR A 75 -7.08 -0.34 8.39
C THR A 75 -5.98 -0.59 9.44
N PRO A 76 -5.87 0.23 10.50
CA PRO A 76 -4.96 -0.04 11.62
C PRO A 76 -5.16 -1.42 12.28
N ASP A 77 -6.41 -1.89 12.35
CA ASP A 77 -6.78 -3.23 12.83
C ASP A 77 -6.67 -4.33 11.76
N LYS A 78 -5.95 -4.04 10.66
CA LYS A 78 -5.51 -4.99 9.63
C LYS A 78 -6.64 -5.62 8.80
N ARG A 79 -7.70 -4.86 8.53
CA ARG A 79 -8.76 -5.24 7.58
C ARG A 79 -8.56 -4.54 6.25
N ILE A 80 -8.71 -5.27 5.16
CA ILE A 80 -8.77 -4.67 3.81
C ILE A 80 -10.17 -4.11 3.61
N VAL A 81 -10.27 -2.83 3.25
CA VAL A 81 -11.55 -2.13 3.05
C VAL A 81 -11.77 -1.69 1.61
N TRP A 82 -10.72 -1.68 0.79
CA TRP A 82 -10.78 -1.38 -0.63
C TRP A 82 -9.59 -2.01 -1.38
N GLN A 83 -9.76 -2.30 -2.66
CA GLN A 83 -8.71 -2.86 -3.51
C GLN A 83 -8.92 -2.60 -5.01
N VAL A 84 -7.82 -2.60 -5.77
CA VAL A 84 -7.79 -2.67 -7.24
C VAL A 84 -7.28 -4.04 -7.65
N THR A 85 -8.08 -4.75 -8.43
CA THR A 85 -7.78 -6.09 -8.95
C THR A 85 -7.98 -6.12 -10.47
N GLY A 86 -7.51 -7.20 -11.10
CA GLY A 86 -7.83 -7.52 -12.48
C GLY A 86 -6.61 -7.60 -13.39
N THR A 87 -6.68 -8.50 -14.35
CA THR A 87 -5.57 -8.85 -15.26
C THR A 87 -5.22 -7.76 -16.28
N HIS A 88 -6.08 -6.75 -16.43
CA HIS A 88 -5.85 -5.60 -17.30
C HIS A 88 -5.06 -4.47 -16.61
N ILE A 89 -4.85 -4.58 -15.30
CA ILE A 89 -4.05 -3.63 -14.52
C ILE A 89 -2.58 -4.04 -14.62
N GLY A 90 -1.74 -3.09 -15.02
CA GLY A 90 -0.29 -3.29 -15.05
C GLY A 90 0.31 -3.45 -13.65
N GLN A 91 1.63 -3.60 -13.58
CA GLN A 91 2.31 -3.71 -12.30
C GLN A 91 2.42 -2.34 -11.62
N VAL A 92 1.83 -2.21 -10.43
CA VAL A 92 1.81 -0.95 -9.68
C VAL A 92 2.86 -1.01 -8.57
N ALA A 93 3.95 -0.26 -8.75
CA ALA A 93 4.98 -0.10 -7.71
C ALA A 93 4.73 1.13 -6.82
N GLN A 94 3.97 2.11 -7.30
CA GLN A 94 3.64 3.33 -6.57
C GLN A 94 2.27 3.84 -7.00
N CYS A 95 1.48 4.32 -6.05
CA CYS A 95 0.34 5.19 -6.27
C CYS A 95 0.36 6.28 -5.20
N GLN A 96 -0.32 7.39 -5.49
CA GLN A 96 -0.61 8.43 -4.52
C GLN A 96 -2.07 8.81 -4.66
N ILE A 97 -2.76 8.91 -3.55
CA ILE A 97 -4.10 9.49 -3.51
C ILE A 97 -3.94 11.00 -3.59
N LEU A 98 -4.19 11.51 -4.79
CA LEU A 98 -4.27 12.94 -5.00
C LEU A 98 -5.61 13.42 -4.45
N THR A 99 -5.59 14.55 -3.74
CA THR A 99 -6.78 15.11 -3.09
C THR A 99 -7.92 15.31 -4.09
N PRO A 100 -9.19 15.29 -3.66
CA PRO A 100 -10.32 15.46 -4.57
C PRO A 100 -10.36 16.82 -5.29
N ASP A 101 -9.61 17.82 -4.80
CA ASP A 101 -9.42 19.13 -5.43
C ASP A 101 -8.19 19.20 -6.35
N LEU A 102 -7.49 18.08 -6.58
CA LEU A 102 -6.40 18.03 -7.54
C LEU A 102 -6.93 18.42 -8.94
N LYS A 103 -6.43 19.56 -9.43
CA LYS A 103 -6.58 19.93 -10.83
C LYS A 103 -5.47 19.27 -11.64
N VAL A 104 -5.85 18.43 -12.60
CA VAL A 104 -4.92 17.90 -13.61
C VAL A 104 -4.23 19.09 -14.29
N ARG A 105 -2.90 19.03 -14.43
CA ARG A 105 -2.17 20.05 -15.20
C ARG A 105 -2.60 19.96 -16.67
N GLU A 106 -2.99 21.07 -17.25
CA GLU A 106 -3.34 21.16 -18.69
C GLU A 106 -2.09 21.22 -19.58
N GLU A 107 -0.96 21.60 -18.99
CA GLU A 107 0.33 21.67 -19.66
C GLU A 107 0.93 20.26 -19.79
N ALA A 108 1.31 19.89 -21.00
CA ALA A 108 2.04 18.65 -21.23
C ALA A 108 3.40 18.70 -20.51
N ILE A 109 3.76 17.61 -19.83
CA ILE A 109 5.14 17.42 -19.35
C ILE A 109 6.00 17.12 -20.59
N ILE A 110 6.64 18.15 -21.12
CA ILE A 110 7.64 18.01 -22.17
C ILE A 110 8.95 17.57 -21.49
N ARG A 111 9.44 16.39 -21.87
CA ARG A 111 10.76 15.88 -21.47
C ARG A 111 11.85 16.46 -22.35
#